data_AF-A0A4Q0SYD9-F1
#
_entry.id   AF-A0A4Q0SYD9-F1
#
_cell.length_a   1.000
_cell.length_b   1.000
_cell.length_c   1.000
_cell.angle_alpha   90.00
_cell.angle_beta   90.00
_cell.angle_gamma   90.00
#
_symmetry.space_group_name_H-M   'P 1'
#
loop_
_entity.id
_entity.type
_entity.pdbx_description
1 polymer ?
#
loop_
_entity_poly.entity_id
_entity_poly.type
_entity_poly.pdbx_seq_one_letter_code
_entity_poly.pdbx_strand_id
1 'polypeptide(L)' 'MGSEGPTECSTLSGKTIKTLNIFRATSNGTEIQIDFTDGTSFNCLVSNRTEIEANLSVCGAGEPQVLEQYLSK' A
#
# COMPACT_ATOMS: atom_id res chain seq x y z
N MET A 1 -12.97 22.61 -4.44
CA MET A 1 -12.48 21.52 -5.30
C MET A 1 -12.81 20.24 -4.57
N GLY A 2 -13.70 19.41 -5.13
CA GLY A 2 -14.20 18.22 -4.44
C GLY A 2 -13.06 17.26 -4.15
N SER A 3 -12.97 16.78 -2.92
CA SER A 3 -12.17 15.59 -2.62
C SER A 3 -12.83 14.44 -3.38
N GLU A 4 -12.22 13.99 -4.47
CA GLU A 4 -12.58 12.71 -5.07
C GLU A 4 -12.40 11.64 -3.99
N GLY A 5 -13.47 10.89 -3.72
CA GLY A 5 -13.44 9.80 -2.76
C GLY A 5 -12.43 8.72 -3.17
N PRO A 6 -12.16 7.74 -2.30
CA PRO A 6 -11.28 6.64 -2.64
C PRO A 6 -11.76 5.94 -3.91
N THR A 7 -10.87 5.76 -4.88
CA THR A 7 -11.15 4.92 -6.06
C THR A 7 -10.91 3.48 -5.67
N GLU A 8 -11.97 2.68 -5.62
CA GLU A 8 -11.88 1.26 -5.29
C GLU A 8 -11.39 0.44 -6.50
N CYS A 9 -10.38 -0.40 -6.29
CA CYS A 9 -9.96 -1.41 -7.26
C CYS A 9 -10.61 -2.75 -6.89
N SER A 10 -11.85 -2.96 -7.29
CA SER A 10 -12.66 -4.12 -6.91
C SER A 10 -12.02 -5.46 -7.27
N THR A 11 -11.19 -5.50 -8.31
CA THR A 11 -10.46 -6.70 -8.75
C THR A 11 -9.45 -7.20 -7.71
N LEU A 12 -8.99 -6.34 -6.81
CA LEU A 12 -8.08 -6.73 -5.72
C LEU A 12 -8.82 -7.19 -4.46
N SER A 13 -10.13 -6.96 -4.39
CA SER A 13 -10.93 -7.28 -3.21
C SER A 13 -10.93 -8.78 -2.93
N GLY A 14 -10.70 -9.14 -1.67
CA GLY A 14 -10.64 -10.53 -1.21
C GLY A 14 -9.37 -11.30 -1.60
N LYS A 15 -8.42 -10.69 -2.32
CA LYS A 15 -7.14 -11.35 -2.62
C LYS A 15 -6.25 -11.39 -1.39
N THR A 16 -5.52 -12.50 -1.24
CA THR A 16 -4.51 -12.65 -0.18
C THR A 16 -3.15 -12.21 -0.70
N ILE A 17 -2.52 -11.27 0.01
CA ILE A 17 -1.16 -10.81 -0.30
C ILE A 17 -0.18 -11.94 0.03
N LYS A 18 0.65 -12.29 -0.95
CA LYS A 18 1.81 -13.17 -0.78
C LYS A 18 3.05 -12.35 -0.44
N THR A 19 3.28 -11.24 -1.14
CA THR A 19 4.45 -10.37 -0.95
C THR A 19 4.09 -8.93 -1.26
N LEU A 20 4.58 -8.00 -0.45
CA LEU A 20 4.48 -6.55 -0.66
C LEU A 20 5.90 -5.99 -0.75
N ASN A 21 6.25 -5.37 -1.87
CA ASN A 21 7.52 -4.71 -2.09
C ASN A 21 7.27 -3.21 -2.33
N ILE A 22 8.11 -2.38 -1.71
CA ILE A 22 8.07 -0.93 -1.86
C ILE A 22 9.44 -0.49 -2.35
N PHE A 23 9.49 0.04 -3.58
CA PHE A 23 10.71 0.53 -4.21
C PHE A 23 10.68 2.05 -4.32
N ARG A 24 11.78 2.69 -3.94
CA ARG A 24 11.99 4.10 -4.27
C ARG A 24 12.35 4.20 -5.76
N ALA A 25 11.46 4.77 -6.57
CA ALA A 25 11.74 4.94 -8.00
C ALA A 25 12.81 6.02 -8.19
N THR A 26 13.69 5.84 -9.18
CA THR A 26 14.75 6.79 -9.53
C THR A 26 14.21 8.15 -10.03
N SER A 27 12.94 8.19 -10.45
CA SER A 27 12.22 9.40 -10.87
C SER A 27 11.04 9.70 -9.93
N ASN A 28 11.26 10.56 -8.93
CA ASN A 28 10.24 11.30 -8.14
C ASN A 28 8.97 10.54 -7.70
N GLY A 29 9.08 9.25 -7.41
CA GLY A 29 7.93 8.46 -6.99
C GLY A 29 8.32 7.19 -6.24
N THR A 30 7.30 6.50 -5.77
CA THR A 30 7.43 5.19 -5.14
C THR A 30 6.62 4.19 -5.93
N GLU A 31 7.28 3.10 -6.29
CA GLU A 31 6.66 1.93 -6.86
C GLU A 31 6.26 0.95 -5.73
N ILE A 32 5.00 0.55 -5.72
CA ILE A 32 4.47 -0.47 -4.82
C ILE A 32 4.11 -1.67 -5.69
N GLN A 33 4.66 -2.84 -5.35
CA GLN A 33 4.31 -4.11 -5.96
C GLN A 33 3.69 -5.04 -4.93
N ILE A 34 2.54 -5.61 -5.26
CA ILE A 34 1.83 -6.60 -4.46
C ILE A 34 1.70 -7.87 -5.29
N ASP A 35 2.32 -8.95 -4.85
CA ASP A 35 2.10 -10.26 -5.42
C ASP A 35 1.05 -10.99 -4.58
N PHE A 36 0.04 -11.56 -5.23
CA PHE A 36 -1.05 -12.29 -4.59
C PHE A 36 -0.80 -13.80 -4.62
N THR A 37 -1.45 -14.52 -3.71
CA THR A 37 -1.33 -15.99 -3.61
C THR A 37 -1.91 -16.73 -4.81
N ASP A 38 -2.81 -16.10 -5.56
CA ASP A 38 -3.40 -16.64 -6.80
C ASP A 38 -2.49 -16.48 -8.03
N GLY A 39 -1.28 -15.95 -7.85
CA GLY A 39 -0.29 -15.75 -8.91
C GLY A 39 -0.45 -14.46 -9.71
N THR A 40 -1.44 -13.62 -9.39
CA THR A 40 -1.56 -12.27 -9.95
C THR A 40 -0.68 -11.28 -9.21
N SER A 41 -0.30 -10.18 -9.88
CA SER A 41 0.47 -9.09 -9.28
C SER A 41 -0.18 -7.75 -9.59
N PHE A 42 -0.14 -6.84 -8.62
CA PHE A 42 -0.53 -5.45 -8.75
C PHE A 42 0.71 -4.57 -8.62
N ASN A 43 0.83 -3.57 -9.48
CA ASN A 43 1.92 -2.59 -9.43
C ASN A 43 1.32 -1.19 -9.55
N CYS A 44 1.72 -0.27 -8.68
CA CYS A 44 1.38 1.13 -8.83
C CYS A 44 2.56 2.05 -8.54
N LEU A 45 2.61 3.18 -9.24
CA LEU A 45 3.58 4.25 -9.05
C LEU A 45 2.88 5.45 -8.42
N VAL A 46 3.24 5.78 -7.19
CA VAL A 46 2.85 7.02 -6.52
C VAL A 46 3.88 8.08 -6.86
N SER A 47 3.53 9.02 -7.74
CA SER A 47 4.39 10.13 -8.16
C SER A 47 3.99 11.43 -7.45
N ASN A 48 5.01 12.24 -7.09
CA ASN A 48 4.95 13.51 -6.33
C ASN A 48 5.18 13.35 -4.81
N ARG A 49 6.43 13.60 -4.37
CA ARG A 49 6.91 13.87 -2.99
C ARG A 49 5.92 13.56 -1.85
N THR A 50 5.59 12.30 -1.67
CA THR A 50 4.95 11.82 -0.45
C THR A 50 5.93 10.91 0.25
N GLU A 51 6.38 11.35 1.42
CA GLU A 51 6.97 10.45 2.41
C GLU A 51 5.99 9.28 2.60
N ILE A 52 6.48 8.06 2.50
CA ILE A 52 5.65 6.90 2.75
C ILE A 52 5.70 6.61 4.23
N GLU A 53 4.55 6.75 4.87
CA GLU A 53 4.28 6.19 6.17
C GLU A 53 3.29 5.04 5.97
N ALA A 54 3.77 3.81 6.09
CA ALA A 54 2.90 2.63 6.09
C ALA A 54 2.99 1.94 7.45
N ASN A 55 1.83 1.71 8.07
CA ASN A 55 1.73 1.03 9.36
C ASN A 55 0.94 -0.27 9.19
N LEU A 56 1.53 -1.39 9.58
CA LEU A 56 0.77 -2.62 9.79
C LEU A 56 0.17 -2.54 11.19
N SER A 57 -1.17 -2.52 11.29
CA SER A 57 -1.87 -2.48 12.57
C SER A 57 -2.91 -3.57 12.70
N VAL A 58 -3.09 -4.12 13.90
CA VAL A 58 -4.22 -5.01 14.21
C VAL A 58 -5.32 -4.17 14.85
N CYS A 59 -6.48 -4.11 14.18
CA CYS A 59 -7.69 -3.54 14.74
C CYS A 59 -8.56 -4.65 15.33
N GLY A 60 -8.61 -4.74 16.66
CA GLY A 60 -9.59 -5.54 17.42
C GLY A 60 -10.66 -4.66 18.05
N ALA A 61 -11.39 -5.16 19.06
CA ALA A 61 -12.39 -4.38 19.82
C ALA A 61 -11.77 -3.30 20.75
N GLY A 62 -10.52 -2.87 20.51
CA GLY A 62 -9.77 -1.91 21.32
C GLY A 62 -8.94 -0.96 20.45
N GLU A 63 -8.00 -0.23 21.06
CA GLU A 63 -7.13 0.70 20.33
C GLU A 63 -6.26 -0.02 19.27
N PRO A 64 -6.09 0.54 18.06
CA PRO A 64 -5.24 -0.02 17.03
C PRO A 64 -3.79 -0.16 17.53
N GLN A 65 -3.27 -1.38 17.50
CA GLN A 65 -1.86 -1.62 17.83
C GLN A 65 -1.05 -1.63 16.54
N VAL A 66 -0.08 -0.71 16.41
CA VAL A 66 0.91 -0.74 15.32
C VAL A 66 1.87 -1.89 15.60
N LEU A 67 1.88 -2.87 14.70
CA LEU A 67 2.80 -4.00 14.70
C LEU A 67 4.13 -3.65 14.07
N GLU A 68 4.10 -2.88 12.98
CA GLU A 68 5.31 -2.50 12.24
C GLU A 68 5.10 -1.19 11.49
N GLN A 69 6.16 -0.38 11.43
CA GLN A 69 6.18 0.89 10.72
C GLN A 69 7.24 0.83 9.62
N TYR A 70 6.81 1.09 8.39
CA TYR A 70 7.68 1.20 7.22
C TYR A 70 7.78 2.66 6.81
N LEU A 71 9.00 3.20 6.92
CA LEU A 71 9.34 4.54 6.48
C LEU A 71 10.28 4.46 5.30
N SER A 72 9.89 5.02 4.16
CA SER A 72 10.85 5.31 3.10
C SER A 72 11.25 6.78 3.20
N LYS A 73 12.49 7.04 3.61
CA LYS A 73 13.13 8.36 3.37
C LYS A 73 13.36 8.55 1.89
#